data_AF-A0A8T7IXX0-F1
#
_entry.id   AF-A0A8T7IXX0-F1
#
_cell.length_a   1.000
_cell.length_b   1.000
_cell.length_c   1.000
_cell.angle_alpha   90.00
_cell.angle_beta   90.00
_cell.angle_gamma   90.00
#
_symmetry.space_group_name_H-M   'P 1'
#
loop_
_entity.id
_entity.type
_entity.pdbx_description
1 polymer ?
#
loop_
_entity_poly.entity_id
_entity_poly.type
_entity_poly.pdbx_seq_one_letter_code
_entity_poly.pdbx_strand_id
1 'polypeptide(L)'
;MKQNGYRQTGVPRLAGVIAIVLLSSCSSEATYQGFQQSNLNDCETRPLSQYDECVEAASQSFEEYQREREEALEPTQPPPPCE
;
A
#
# COMPACT_ATOMS: atom_id res chain seq x y z
N MET A 1 -30.51 19.72 -0.15
CA MET A 1 -31.12 18.41 -0.41
C MET A 1 -31.42 18.28 -1.91
N LYS A 2 -31.16 17.09 -2.46
CA LYS A 2 -31.56 16.54 -3.77
C LYS A 2 -30.77 16.97 -5.02
N GLN A 3 -29.96 16.04 -5.51
CA GLN A 3 -29.95 15.60 -6.92
C GLN A 3 -29.88 14.06 -6.88
N ASN A 4 -31.00 13.36 -7.03
CA ASN A 4 -31.64 12.97 -8.30
C ASN A 4 -30.91 11.85 -9.02
N GLY A 5 -31.50 10.65 -8.90
CA GLY A 5 -31.68 9.69 -9.97
C GLY A 5 -30.47 9.37 -10.82
N TYR A 6 -29.75 8.30 -10.47
CA TYR A 6 -29.04 7.50 -11.45
C TYR A 6 -30.09 6.86 -12.39
N ARG A 7 -30.61 7.69 -13.29
CA ARG A 7 -31.55 7.29 -14.32
C ARG A 7 -30.73 6.50 -15.33
N GLN A 8 -31.06 5.22 -15.40
CA GLN A 8 -30.41 4.14 -16.11
C GLN A 8 -30.56 4.27 -17.64
N THR A 9 -30.11 5.40 -18.20
CA THR A 9 -30.20 5.68 -19.65
C THR A 9 -28.81 5.90 -20.23
N GLY A 10 -28.26 4.85 -20.84
CA GLY A 10 -27.24 4.97 -21.89
C GLY A 10 -25.81 5.32 -21.48
N VAL A 11 -25.33 4.95 -20.29
CA VAL A 11 -23.89 5.04 -20.00
C VAL A 11 -23.18 3.97 -20.86
N PRO A 12 -22.31 4.35 -21.82
CA PRO A 12 -21.56 3.35 -22.58
C PRO A 12 -20.73 2.54 -21.59
N ARG A 13 -20.79 1.20 -21.68
CA ARG A 13 -20.10 0.28 -20.74
C ARG A 13 -18.65 0.68 -20.49
N LEU A 14 -17.99 1.21 -21.51
CA LEU A 14 -16.63 1.78 -21.47
C LEU A 14 -16.51 3.00 -20.55
N ALA A 15 -17.43 3.96 -20.57
CA ALA A 15 -17.37 5.14 -19.67
C ALA A 15 -17.56 4.74 -18.20
N GLY A 16 -18.37 3.71 -17.93
CA GLY A 16 -18.48 3.13 -16.59
C GLY A 16 -17.17 2.50 -16.13
N VAL A 17 -16.49 1.73 -17.00
CA VAL A 17 -15.19 1.09 -16.70
C VAL A 17 -14.08 2.14 -16.52
N ILE A 18 -14.06 3.19 -17.35
CA ILE A 18 -13.07 4.28 -17.26
C ILE A 18 -13.19 5.01 -15.92
N ALA A 19 -14.41 5.30 -15.45
CA ALA A 19 -14.61 5.93 -14.14
C ALA A 19 -14.14 5.03 -12.98
N ILE A 20 -14.21 3.71 -13.11
CA ILE A 20 -13.76 2.74 -12.10
C ILE A 20 -12.22 2.67 -12.04
N VAL A 21 -11.53 2.75 -13.18
CA VAL A 21 -10.05 2.76 -13.24
C VAL A 21 -9.47 4.10 -12.78
N LEU A 22 -10.15 5.21 -13.03
CA LEU A 22 -9.70 6.53 -12.55
C LEU A 22 -9.77 6.68 -11.02
N LEU A 23 -10.48 5.78 -10.33
CA LEU A 23 -10.53 5.71 -8.87
C LEU A 23 -9.49 4.73 -8.27
N SER A 24 -8.68 4.03 -9.08
CA SER A 24 -7.82 2.93 -8.61
C SER A 24 -6.34 3.29 -8.36
N SER A 25 -5.94 4.56 -8.31
CA SER A 25 -4.61 4.94 -7.80
C SER A 25 -4.69 5.42 -6.34
N CYS A 26 -4.92 4.49 -5.42
CA CYS A 26 -4.62 4.75 -4.01
C CYS A 26 -3.09 4.89 -3.88
N SER A 27 -2.60 5.96 -3.25
CA SER A 27 -1.17 6.25 -3.17
C SER A 27 -0.42 5.05 -2.56
N SER A 28 0.57 4.51 -3.27
CA SER A 28 1.39 3.38 -2.82
C SER A 28 2.13 3.68 -1.51
N GLU A 29 2.40 4.96 -1.27
CA GLU A 29 2.96 5.45 -0.02
C GLU A 29 2.00 5.27 1.16
N ALA A 30 0.70 5.56 0.98
CA ALA A 30 -0.30 5.42 2.05
C ALA A 30 -0.50 3.94 2.43
N THR A 31 -0.45 3.04 1.45
CA THR A 31 -0.50 1.60 1.73
C THR A 31 0.78 1.09 2.39
N TYR A 32 1.95 1.62 1.98
CA TYR A 32 3.23 1.28 2.61
C TYR A 32 3.30 1.75 4.07
N GLN A 33 2.87 2.98 4.35
CA GLN A 33 2.82 3.53 5.72
C GLN A 33 1.90 2.71 6.62
N GLY A 34 0.76 2.25 6.11
CA GLY A 34 -0.14 1.37 6.86
C GLY A 34 0.52 0.02 7.23
N PHE A 35 1.28 -0.56 6.30
CA PHE A 35 2.02 -1.79 6.54
C PHE A 35 3.19 -1.59 7.52
N GLN A 36 3.98 -0.53 7.33
CA GLN A 36 5.06 -0.16 8.24
C GLN A 36 4.56 0.02 9.68
N GLN A 37 3.43 0.71 9.84
CA GLN A 37 2.83 0.92 11.14
C GLN A 37 2.38 -0.41 11.77
N SER A 38 1.89 -1.35 10.98
CA SER A 38 1.54 -2.70 11.44
C SER A 38 2.76 -3.47 11.94
N ASN A 39 3.88 -3.43 11.20
CA ASN A 39 5.11 -4.12 11.59
C ASN A 39 5.68 -3.56 12.89
N LEU A 40 5.65 -2.23 13.06
CA LEU A 40 6.06 -1.61 14.32
C LEU A 40 5.17 -2.03 15.49
N ASN A 41 3.86 -2.19 15.26
CA ASN A 41 2.95 -2.69 16.29
C ASN A 41 3.22 -4.17 16.62
N ASP A 42 3.66 -4.99 15.67
CA ASP A 42 4.06 -6.38 15.94
C ASP A 42 5.28 -6.43 16.86
N CYS A 43 6.24 -5.50 16.70
CA CYS A 43 7.43 -5.41 17.55
C CYS A 43 7.08 -5.21 19.03
N GLU A 44 6.03 -4.46 19.35
CA GLU A 44 5.53 -4.28 20.73
C GLU A 44 5.10 -5.59 21.40
N THR A 45 4.79 -6.63 20.62
CA THR A 45 4.42 -7.95 21.14
C THR A 45 5.62 -8.87 21.35
N ARG A 46 6.80 -8.48 20.85
CA ARG A 46 8.02 -9.27 20.91
C ARG A 46 8.70 -9.13 22.28
N PRO A 47 9.45 -10.15 22.72
CA PRO A 47 10.28 -10.04 23.92
C PRO A 47 11.34 -8.95 23.77
N LEU A 48 11.74 -8.31 24.88
CA LEU A 48 12.78 -7.26 24.92
C LEU A 48 14.07 -7.62 24.17
N SER A 49 14.48 -8.90 24.17
CA SER A 49 15.67 -9.35 23.45
C SER A 49 15.56 -9.26 21.92
N GLN A 50 14.35 -9.20 21.38
CA GLN A 50 14.04 -9.16 19.95
C GLN A 50 13.37 -7.85 19.52
N TYR A 51 13.09 -6.95 20.48
CA TYR A 51 12.38 -5.71 20.21
C TYR A 51 13.22 -4.77 19.34
N ASP A 52 14.47 -4.52 19.74
CA ASP A 52 15.35 -3.57 19.06
C ASP A 52 15.64 -4.00 17.62
N GLU A 53 15.93 -5.28 17.40
CA GLU A 53 16.15 -5.84 16.05
C GLU A 53 14.89 -5.79 15.18
N CYS A 54 13.71 -5.98 15.77
CA CYS A 54 12.43 -5.88 15.06
C CYS A 54 12.14 -4.45 14.63
N VAL A 55 12.31 -3.48 15.54
CA VAL A 55 12.08 -2.06 15.25
C VAL A 55 13.05 -1.56 14.18
N GLU A 56 14.32 -1.95 14.27
CA GLU A 56 15.33 -1.61 13.26
C GLU A 56 14.89 -2.09 11.87
N ALA A 57 14.47 -3.35 11.74
CA ALA A 57 13.97 -3.92 10.49
C ALA A 57 12.66 -3.29 9.99
N ALA A 58 11.73 -2.93 10.89
CA ALA A 58 10.44 -2.34 10.54
C ALA A 58 10.51 -0.82 10.24
N SER A 59 11.59 -0.15 10.62
CA SER A 59 11.75 1.31 10.52
C SER A 59 12.23 1.82 9.16
N GLN A 60 12.41 0.93 8.16
CA GLN A 60 12.85 1.33 6.81
C GLN A 60 11.96 2.42 6.23
N SER A 61 12.55 3.54 5.79
CA SER A 61 11.76 4.62 5.21
C SER A 61 11.23 4.23 3.82
N PHE A 62 10.08 4.80 3.42
CA PHE A 62 9.53 4.57 2.08
C PHE A 62 10.50 4.96 0.96
N GLU A 63 11.30 6.01 1.18
CA GLU A 63 12.32 6.47 0.23
C GLU A 63 13.49 5.49 0.11
N GLU A 64 13.93 4.91 1.23
CA GLU A 64 14.94 3.83 1.27
C GLU A 64 14.45 2.61 0.48
N TYR A 65 13.22 2.16 0.78
CA TYR A 65 12.59 1.03 0.12
C TYR A 65 12.41 1.26 -1.39
N GLN A 66 12.00 2.47 -1.79
CA GLN A 66 11.83 2.80 -3.20
C GLN A 66 13.17 2.89 -3.93
N ARG A 67 14.19 3.50 -3.32
CA ARG A 67 15.54 3.56 -3.86
C ARG A 67 16.14 2.17 -4.04
N GLU A 68 16.08 1.33 -3.01
CA GLU A 68 16.54 -0.06 -3.09
C GLU A 68 15.80 -0.84 -4.17
N ARG A 69 14.50 -0.61 -4.34
CA ARG A 69 13.69 -1.25 -5.39
C ARG A 69 14.06 -0.79 -6.80
N GLU A 70 14.40 0.49 -6.96
CA GLU A 70 14.85 1.06 -8.23
C GLU A 70 16.27 0.60 -8.58
N GLU A 71 17.13 0.45 -7.58
CA GLU A 71 18.48 -0.09 -7.71
C GLU A 71 18.47 -1.62 -7.94
N ALA A 72 17.51 -2.33 -7.33
CA ALA A 72 17.31 -3.77 -7.42
C ALA A 72 16.36 -4.21 -8.55
N LEU A 73 16.23 -3.43 -9.63
CA LEU A 73 15.53 -3.87 -10.85
C LEU A 73 16.21 -5.08 -11.57
N GLU A 74 17.17 -5.75 -10.93
CA GLU A 74 17.53 -7.14 -11.19
C GLU A 74 16.67 -8.10 -10.32
N PRO A 75 15.92 -9.03 -10.93
CA PRO A 75 14.63 -9.55 -10.45
C PRO A 75 14.71 -10.63 -9.36
N THR A 76 15.48 -10.42 -8.30
CA THR A 76 15.77 -11.52 -7.36
C THR A 76 15.07 -11.49 -6.02
N GLN A 77 14.30 -10.46 -5.63
CA GLN A 77 13.50 -10.54 -4.40
C GLN A 77 12.07 -10.03 -4.62
N PRO A 78 11.05 -10.93 -4.60
CA PRO A 78 9.67 -10.49 -4.53
C PRO A 78 9.42 -9.77 -3.20
N PRO A 79 8.54 -8.74 -3.16
CA PRO A 79 8.18 -8.10 -1.91
C PRO A 79 7.71 -9.16 -0.90
N PRO A 80 8.10 -9.07 0.38
CA PRO A 80 7.64 -10.02 1.39
C PRO A 80 6.10 -10.09 1.34
N PRO A 81 5.51 -11.30 1.30
CA PRO A 81 4.07 -11.44 1.21
C PRO A 81 3.41 -10.82 2.44
N CYS A 82 2.33 -10.08 2.21
CA CYS A 82 1.47 -9.61 3.29
C CYS A 82 0.61 -10.79 3.75
N GLU A 83 1.04 -11.50 4.81
CA GLU A 83 0.19 -12.37 5.64
C GLU A 83 -0.51 -11.58 6.75
#